data_AF-A0A2K9F7R6-F1
#
_entry.id   AF-A0A2K9F7R6-F1
#
_cell.length_a   1.000
_cell.length_b   1.000
_cell.length_c   1.000
_cell.angle_alpha   90.00
_cell.angle_beta   90.00
_cell.angle_gamma   90.00
#
_symmetry.space_group_name_H-M   'P 1'
#
loop_
_entity.id
_entity.type
_entity.pdbx_description
1 polymer ?
#
loop_
_entity_poly.entity_id
_entity_poly.type
_entity_poly.pdbx_seq_one_letter_code
_entity_poly.pdbx_strand_id
1 'polypeptide(L)'
;MIERDLGIVKREFESCEDHQEQLRGIWGSGTVADAMEDFTTNWDRHRKEVLQSVKSVGEMASSVHQSFLKTDKKLEQECKGE
;
A
#
# COMPACT_ATOMS: atom_id res chain seq x y z
N MET A 1 1.68 -0.13 14.99
CA MET A 1 1.14 1.21 14.67
C MET A 1 1.43 1.56 13.21
N ILE A 2 2.69 1.62 12.77
CA ILE A 2 3.07 1.76 11.35
C ILE A 2 2.41 0.73 10.43
N GLU A 3 2.35 -0.55 10.83
CA GLU A 3 1.71 -1.61 10.03
C GLU A 3 0.21 -1.37 9.82
N ARG A 4 -0.46 -0.82 10.84
CA ARG A 4 -1.89 -0.47 10.78
C ARG A 4 -2.11 0.70 9.82
N ASP A 5 -1.29 1.74 9.94
CA ASP A 5 -1.44 2.95 9.16
C ASP A 5 -1.11 2.69 7.67
N LEU A 6 -0.09 1.87 7.37
CA LEU A 6 0.19 1.37 6.02
C LEU A 6 -0.95 0.48 5.49
N GLY A 7 -1.57 -0.32 6.36
CA GLY A 7 -2.75 -1.11 6.01
C GLY A 7 -3.97 -0.26 5.65
N ILE A 8 -4.16 0.89 6.31
CA ILE A 8 -5.20 1.87 5.96
C ILE A 8 -4.90 2.47 4.59
N VAL A 9 -3.69 3.00 4.39
CA VAL A 9 -3.28 3.59 3.10
C VAL A 9 -3.48 2.59 1.96
N LYS A 10 -3.07 1.33 2.15
CA LYS A 10 -3.28 0.28 1.16
C LYS A 10 -4.76 0.15 0.78
N ARG A 11 -5.66 0.06 1.76
CA ARG A 11 -7.10 -0.10 1.51
C ARG A 11 -7.70 1.11 0.79
N GLU A 12 -7.36 2.32 1.19
CA GLU A 12 -7.86 3.53 0.53
C GLU A 12 -7.48 3.56 -0.96
N PHE A 13 -6.22 3.21 -1.27
CA PHE A 13 -5.76 3.12 -2.66
C PHE A 13 -6.40 1.95 -3.43
N GLU A 14 -6.74 0.84 -2.77
CA GLU A 14 -7.50 -0.26 -3.38
C GLU A 14 -8.93 0.19 -3.74
N SER A 15 -9.64 0.86 -2.83
CA SER A 15 -11.03 1.31 -3.04
C SER A 15 -11.19 2.39 -4.14
N CYS A 16 -10.14 3.13 -4.48
CA CYS A 16 -10.18 4.10 -5.57
C CYS A 16 -10.38 3.46 -6.96
N GLU A 17 -9.97 2.20 -7.17
CA GLU A 17 -10.18 1.46 -8.42
C GLU A 17 -11.67 1.19 -8.67
N ASP A 18 -12.35 0.67 -7.64
CA ASP A 18 -13.79 0.35 -7.69
C ASP A 18 -14.64 1.57 -8.06
N HIS A 19 -14.23 2.76 -7.61
CA HIS A 19 -14.97 3.99 -7.89
C HIS A 19 -14.85 4.44 -9.35
N GLN A 20 -13.71 4.21 -10.00
CA GLN A 20 -13.51 4.61 -11.39
C GLN A 20 -14.36 3.78 -12.35
N GLU A 21 -14.43 2.47 -12.12
CA GLU A 21 -15.21 1.56 -12.96
C GLU A 21 -16.71 1.90 -12.92
N GLN A 22 -17.24 2.27 -11.75
CA GLN A 22 -18.63 2.69 -11.56
C GLN A 22 -19.00 3.96 -12.36
N LEU A 23 -18.05 4.86 -12.56
CA LEU A 23 -18.28 6.13 -13.24
C LEU A 23 -18.14 6.02 -14.77
N ARG A 24 -17.56 4.94 -15.29
CA ARG A 24 -17.29 4.76 -16.73
C ARG A 24 -18.52 4.91 -17.60
N GLY A 25 -19.68 4.46 -17.12
CA GLY A 25 -20.96 4.58 -17.83
C GLY A 25 -21.50 6.02 -17.97
N ILE A 26 -20.96 6.98 -17.21
CA ILE A 26 -21.47 8.36 -17.14
C ILE A 26 -20.68 9.32 -18.06
N TRP A 27 -19.47 8.95 -18.49
CA TRP A 27 -18.57 9.86 -19.23
C TRP A 27 -19.06 10.24 -20.64
N GLY A 28 -20.06 9.54 -21.16
CA GLY A 28 -20.62 9.80 -22.49
C GLY A 28 -19.69 9.32 -23.60
N SER A 29 -19.71 10.01 -24.74
CA SER A 29 -18.92 9.63 -25.93
C SER A 29 -18.06 10.78 -26.44
N GLY A 30 -16.96 10.45 -27.12
CA GLY A 30 -16.05 11.40 -27.76
C GLY A 30 -14.99 11.91 -26.80
N THR A 31 -14.50 13.13 -27.02
CA THR A 31 -13.30 13.67 -26.37
C THR A 31 -13.29 13.59 -24.85
N VAL A 32 -14.46 13.71 -24.19
CA VAL A 32 -14.55 13.58 -22.73
C VAL A 32 -14.33 12.14 -22.28
N ALA A 33 -14.89 11.16 -22.99
CA ALA A 33 -14.70 9.74 -22.70
C ALA A 33 -13.23 9.33 -22.88
N ASP A 34 -12.61 9.78 -23.98
CA ASP A 34 -11.20 9.50 -24.27
C ASP A 34 -10.28 10.10 -23.18
N ALA A 35 -10.52 11.36 -22.79
CA ALA A 35 -9.74 12.02 -21.73
C ALA A 35 -9.91 11.33 -20.36
N MET A 36 -11.11 10.82 -20.07
CA MET A 36 -11.34 10.06 -18.84
C MET A 36 -10.70 8.67 -18.87
N GLU A 37 -10.65 8.02 -20.03
CA GLU A 37 -9.94 6.75 -20.21
C GLU A 37 -8.42 6.93 -20.00
N ASP A 38 -7.83 7.98 -20.56
CA ASP A 38 -6.42 8.33 -20.35
C ASP A 38 -6.13 8.65 -18.88
N PHE A 39 -7.01 9.42 -18.24
CA PHE A 39 -6.88 9.75 -16.82
C PHE A 39 -6.94 8.50 -15.95
N THR A 40 -7.94 7.63 -16.14
CA THR A 40 -8.11 6.42 -15.33
C THR A 40 -6.98 5.41 -15.55
N THR A 41 -6.48 5.29 -16.78
CA THR A 41 -5.31 4.46 -17.08
C THR A 41 -4.04 4.95 -16.37
N ASN A 42 -3.77 6.26 -16.42
CA ASN A 42 -2.61 6.84 -15.74
C ASN A 42 -2.74 6.77 -14.22
N TRP A 43 -3.95 7.00 -13.70
CA TRP A 43 -4.25 6.84 -12.29
C TRP A 43 -3.99 5.40 -11.84
N ASP A 44 -4.52 4.38 -12.52
CA ASP A 44 -4.31 2.98 -12.12
C ASP A 44 -2.83 2.59 -12.10
N ARG A 45 -2.05 3.05 -13.08
CA ARG A 45 -0.59 2.86 -13.10
C ARG A 45 0.07 3.44 -11.86
N HIS A 46 -0.12 4.73 -11.58
CA HIS A 46 0.54 5.39 -10.45
C HIS A 46 0.02 4.90 -9.09
N ARG A 47 -1.26 4.55 -9.00
CA ARG A 47 -1.87 3.94 -7.82
C ARG A 47 -1.18 2.61 -7.48
N LYS A 48 -0.92 1.76 -8.48
CA LYS A 48 -0.16 0.50 -8.31
C LYS A 48 1.28 0.73 -7.85
N GLU A 49 1.96 1.75 -8.38
CA GLU A 49 3.31 2.14 -7.94
C GLU A 49 3.34 2.57 -6.47
N VAL A 50 2.35 3.36 -6.04
CA VAL A 50 2.21 3.78 -4.63
C VAL A 50 1.92 2.57 -3.74
N LEU A 51 1.01 1.69 -4.13
CA LEU A 51 0.71 0.46 -3.37
C LEU A 51 1.94 -0.43 -3.20
N GLN A 52 2.75 -0.59 -4.24
CA GLN A 52 4.00 -1.33 -4.17
C GLN A 52 5.00 -0.68 -3.20
N SER A 53 5.10 0.65 -3.23
CA SER A 53 5.97 1.41 -2.32
C SER A 53 5.52 1.27 -0.86
N VAL A 54 4.22 1.37 -0.59
CA VAL A 54 3.62 1.17 0.74
C VAL A 54 3.92 -0.23 1.27
N LYS A 55 3.76 -1.26 0.41
CA LYS A 55 4.10 -2.64 0.77
C LYS A 55 5.57 -2.80 1.13
N SER A 56 6.47 -2.27 0.29
CA SER A 56 7.93 -2.33 0.52
C SER A 56 8.33 -1.69 1.86
N VAL A 57 7.79 -0.51 2.16
CA VAL A 57 8.02 0.16 3.46
C VAL A 57 7.49 -0.67 4.62
N GLY A 58 6.32 -1.29 4.48
CA GLY A 58 5.75 -2.17 5.50
C GLY A 58 6.62 -3.40 5.78
N GLU A 59 7.13 -4.04 4.73
CA GLU A 59 8.04 -5.19 4.84
C GLU A 59 9.35 -4.80 5.54
N MET A 60 9.92 -3.64 5.19
CA MET A 60 11.12 -3.11 5.85
C MET A 60 10.87 -2.85 7.34
N ALA A 61 9.77 -2.17 7.69
CA ALA A 61 9.42 -1.87 9.07
C ALA A 61 9.20 -3.15 9.90
N SER A 62 8.47 -4.12 9.34
CA SER A 62 8.27 -5.43 9.97
C SER A 62 9.59 -6.17 10.17
N SER A 63 10.48 -6.14 9.18
CA SER A 63 11.80 -6.78 9.26
C SER A 63 12.66 -6.19 10.38
N VAL A 64 12.70 -4.86 10.48
CA VAL A 64 13.40 -4.15 11.56
C VAL A 64 12.80 -4.53 12.92
N HIS A 65 11.48 -4.50 13.06
CA HIS A 65 10.82 -4.87 14.32
C HIS A 65 11.14 -6.30 14.76
N GLN A 66 11.06 -7.27 13.84
CA GLN A 66 11.42 -8.67 14.10
C GLN A 66 12.89 -8.84 14.47
N SER A 67 13.78 -8.06 13.86
CA SER A 67 15.21 -8.09 14.18
C SER A 67 15.47 -7.61 15.60
N PHE A 68 14.81 -6.53 16.04
CA PHE A 68 14.88 -6.07 17.42
C PHE A 68 14.38 -7.11 18.41
N LEU A 69 13.22 -7.73 18.17
CA LEU A 69 12.69 -8.78 19.05
C LEU A 69 13.63 -9.99 19.16
N LYS A 70 14.27 -10.39 18.06
CA LYS A 70 15.26 -11.48 18.07
C LYS A 70 16.49 -11.12 18.89
N THR A 71 17.01 -9.90 18.73
CA THR A 71 18.16 -9.41 19.51
C THR A 71 17.82 -9.34 20.99
N ASP A 72 16.65 -8.80 21.35
CA ASP A 72 16.21 -8.69 22.74
C ASP A 72 16.05 -10.06 23.40
N LYS A 73 15.42 -11.02 22.70
CA LYS A 73 15.31 -12.40 23.16
C LYS A 73 16.68 -13.08 23.34
N LYS A 74 17.65 -12.78 22.46
CA LYS A 74 19.01 -13.31 22.59
C LYS A 74 19.71 -12.74 23.83
N LEU A 75 19.58 -11.42 24.08
CA LEU A 75 20.11 -10.78 25.29
C LEU A 75 19.48 -11.37 26.55
N GLU A 76 18.16 -11.58 26.56
CA GLU A 76 17.46 -12.23 27.68
C GLU A 76 18.01 -13.63 27.98
N GLN A 77 18.29 -14.42 26.94
CA GLN A 77 18.86 -15.77 27.08
C GLN A 77 20.29 -15.74 27.62
N GLU A 78 21.12 -14.80 27.15
CA GLU A 78 22.49 -14.63 27.63
C GLU A 78 22.51 -14.20 29.12
N CYS A 79 21.65 -13.26 29.51
CA CYS A 79 21.55 -12.81 30.91
C CYS A 79 20.95 -13.86 31.87
N LYS A 80 20.22 -14.87 31.38
CA LYS A 80 19.68 -15.98 32.20
C LYS A 80 20.65 -17.17 32.32
N GLY A 81 21.73 -17.16 31.54
CA GLY A 81 22.78 -18.19 31.57
C GLY A 81 23.93 -17.90 32.53
N GLU A 82 23.94 -16.72 33.16
CA GLU A 82 24.78 -16.33 34.30
C GLU A 82 24.05 -16.56 35.63
#